data_AF-A0A0A8Z913-F1
#
_entry.id   AF-A0A0A8Z913-F1
#
_cell.length_a   1.000
_cell.length_b   1.000
_cell.length_c   1.000
_cell.angle_alpha   90.00
_cell.angle_beta   90.00
_cell.angle_gamma   90.00
#
_symmetry.space_group_name_H-M   'P 1'
#
loop_
_entity.id
_entity.type
_entity.pdbx_description
1 polymer ?
#
loop_
_entity_poly.entity_id
_entity_poly.type
_entity_poly.pdbx_seq_one_letter_code
_entity_poly.pdbx_strand_id
1 'polypeptide(L)'
;MDLPCGVLRLQPKGGYGRHNWLKSVIYHFRRNREFCRLRIGIGRPPGQMDPKAFVLQKFNRTGRERIDSAIKEGIEILKIVATKGLTEAARLSNADQKYKHLRSHDLQD
;
A
#
# COMPACT_ATOMS: atom_id res chain seq x y z
N MET A 1 -3.35 6.02 6.61
CA MET A 1 -2.16 5.25 7.04
C MET A 1 -2.67 4.01 7.76
N ASP A 2 -3.36 3.17 7.01
CA ASP A 2 -4.25 2.16 7.60
C ASP A 2 -3.86 0.74 7.15
N LEU A 3 -2.79 0.63 6.38
CA LEU A 3 -2.22 -0.64 5.94
C LEU A 3 -0.93 -0.91 6.74
N PRO A 4 -0.75 -2.12 7.29
CA PRO A 4 0.50 -2.52 7.93
C PRO A 4 1.70 -2.38 6.98
N CYS A 5 2.90 -2.22 7.54
CA CYS A 5 4.12 -2.06 6.76
C CYS A 5 4.34 -3.28 5.84
N GLY A 6 4.56 -3.03 4.54
CA GLY A 6 4.79 -4.05 3.53
C GLY A 6 3.53 -4.73 2.97
N VAL A 7 2.34 -4.35 3.42
CA VAL A 7 1.06 -4.86 2.88
C VAL A 7 0.62 -4.01 1.70
N LEU A 8 0.33 -4.67 0.58
CA LEU A 8 -0.17 -4.03 -0.62
C LEU A 8 -1.70 -4.06 -0.69
N ARG A 9 -2.30 -3.08 -1.34
CA ARG A 9 -3.73 -3.11 -1.66
C ARG A 9 -4.01 -2.46 -3.00
N LEU A 10 -4.52 -3.24 -3.95
CA LEU A 10 -5.00 -2.74 -5.23
C LEU A 10 -6.44 -2.26 -5.09
N GLN A 11 -6.69 -1.00 -5.44
CA GLN A 11 -8.00 -0.37 -5.36
C GLN A 11 -8.42 0.13 -6.73
N PRO A 12 -9.58 -0.28 -7.27
CA PRO A 12 -10.01 0.17 -8.58
C PRO A 12 -10.45 1.63 -8.63
N LYS A 13 -10.92 2.15 -7.49
CA LYS A 13 -11.33 3.55 -7.32
C LYS A 13 -11.33 3.97 -5.86
N GLY A 14 -11.59 5.25 -5.60
CA GLY A 14 -11.89 5.75 -4.24
C GLY A 14 -11.28 7.11 -3.92
N GLY A 15 -11.37 7.53 -2.66
CA GLY A 15 -10.94 8.87 -2.21
C GLY A 15 -9.46 8.99 -1.90
N TYR A 16 -9.04 10.21 -1.57
CA TYR A 16 -7.67 10.48 -1.13
C TYR A 16 -7.36 9.95 0.28
N GLY A 17 -8.38 9.69 1.08
CA GLY A 17 -8.22 9.30 2.49
C GLY A 17 -7.56 10.42 3.28
N ARG A 18 -6.32 10.20 3.75
CA ARG A 18 -5.48 11.21 4.41
C ARG A 18 -4.18 11.49 3.65
N HIS A 19 -4.16 11.22 2.34
CA HIS A 19 -2.97 11.38 1.50
C HIS A 19 -3.02 12.69 0.70
N ASN A 20 -2.19 13.67 1.06
CA ASN A 20 -2.20 15.01 0.46
C ASN A 20 -1.93 15.01 -1.04
N TRP A 21 -0.96 14.20 -1.50
CA TRP A 21 -0.69 14.07 -2.93
C TRP A 21 -1.91 13.53 -3.69
N LEU A 22 -2.64 12.57 -3.12
CA LEU A 22 -3.81 11.99 -3.79
C LEU A 22 -4.98 12.99 -3.82
N LYS A 23 -5.09 13.85 -2.79
CA LYS A 23 -6.03 14.99 -2.79
C LYS A 23 -5.73 15.94 -3.94
N SER A 24 -4.45 16.27 -4.16
CA SER A 24 -4.01 17.13 -5.26
C SER A 24 -4.28 16.48 -6.63
N VAL A 25 -3.92 15.21 -6.82
CA VAL A 25 -4.20 14.48 -8.07
C VAL A 25 -5.69 14.48 -8.39
N ILE A 26 -6.55 14.12 -7.44
CA ILE A 26 -8.01 14.12 -7.64
C ILE A 26 -8.49 15.53 -8.01
N TYR A 27 -7.97 16.56 -7.35
CA TYR A 27 -8.32 17.95 -7.64
C TYR A 27 -7.97 18.34 -9.09
N HIS A 28 -6.73 18.12 -9.52
CA HIS A 28 -6.28 18.42 -10.88
C HIS A 28 -6.93 17.53 -11.94
N PHE A 29 -7.35 16.33 -11.55
CA PHE A 29 -8.08 15.41 -12.42
C PHE A 29 -9.60 15.68 -12.39
N ARG A 30 -10.03 16.94 -12.32
CA ARG A 30 -11.44 17.38 -12.34
C ARG A 30 -12.33 16.68 -11.31
N ARG A 31 -11.81 16.45 -10.10
CA ARG A 31 -12.46 15.68 -9.03
C ARG A 31 -12.76 14.23 -9.37
N ASN A 32 -12.18 13.68 -10.43
CA ASN A 32 -12.33 12.29 -10.81
C ASN A 32 -11.63 11.38 -9.79
N ARG A 33 -12.35 10.33 -9.37
CA ARG A 33 -11.93 9.32 -8.38
C ARG A 33 -11.93 7.90 -8.95
N GLU A 34 -12.29 7.77 -10.22
CA GLU A 34 -12.45 6.53 -10.97
C GLU A 34 -11.12 6.13 -11.65
N PHE A 35 -10.04 6.11 -10.86
CA PHE A 35 -8.75 5.60 -11.30
C PHE A 35 -8.20 4.59 -10.29
N CYS A 36 -7.57 3.56 -10.84
CA CYS A 36 -6.97 2.51 -10.04
C CYS A 36 -5.70 3.01 -9.35
N ARG A 37 -5.39 2.41 -8.20
CA ARG A 37 -4.14 2.67 -7.48
C ARG A 37 -3.70 1.44 -6.70
N LEU A 38 -2.40 1.19 -6.73
CA LEU A 38 -1.74 0.24 -5.86
C LEU A 38 -1.21 1.00 -4.63
N ARG A 39 -1.68 0.61 -3.45
CA ARG A 39 -1.24 1.21 -2.17
C ARG A 39 -0.19 0.33 -1.54
N ILE A 40 0.89 0.95 -1.04
CA ILE A 40 1.91 0.30 -0.22
C ILE A 40 1.72 0.77 1.23
N GLY A 41 1.53 -0.17 2.15
CA GLY A 41 1.44 0.10 3.56
C GLY A 41 2.81 0.42 4.16
N ILE A 42 2.89 1.51 4.93
CA ILE A 42 4.08 1.92 5.68
C ILE A 42 3.88 1.80 7.19
N GLY A 43 2.73 1.29 7.64
CA GLY A 43 2.36 1.20 9.04
C GLY A 43 1.74 2.49 9.59
N ARG A 44 1.77 2.60 10.93
CA ARG A 44 1.26 3.74 11.69
C ARG A 44 2.40 4.37 12.50
N PRO A 45 2.36 5.69 12.75
CA PRO A 45 3.29 6.33 13.67
C PRO A 45 3.18 5.68 15.06
N PRO A 46 4.30 5.40 15.75
CA PRO A 46 4.26 4.88 17.11
C PRO A 46 3.81 5.96 18.10
N GLY A 47 2.93 5.59 19.03
CA GLY A 47 2.47 6.48 20.10
C GLY A 47 1.82 7.77 19.56
N GLN A 48 2.27 8.92 20.09
CA GLN A 48 1.78 10.25 19.70
C GLN A 48 2.66 10.95 18.64
N MET A 49 3.50 10.20 17.92
CA MET A 49 4.36 10.78 16.88
C MET A 49 3.54 11.46 15.78
N ASP A 50 3.97 12.67 15.37
CA ASP A 50 3.37 13.38 14.24
C ASP A 50 3.43 12.52 12.95
N PRO A 51 2.29 12.24 12.29
CA PRO A 51 2.26 11.55 11.01
C PRO A 51 3.16 12.15 9.93
N LYS A 52 3.39 13.47 9.92
CA LYS A 52 4.31 14.11 8.96
C LYS A 52 5.76 13.75 9.25
N ALA A 53 6.17 13.75 10.51
CA ALA A 53 7.51 13.33 10.90
C ALA A 53 7.74 11.85 10.55
N PHE A 54 6.75 10.99 10.80
CA PHE A 54 6.83 9.56 10.49
C PHE A 54 7.10 9.27 9.01
N VAL A 55 6.42 9.97 8.08
CA VAL A 55 6.60 9.72 6.63
C VAL A 55 7.93 10.24 6.08
N LEU A 56 8.60 11.14 6.79
CA LEU A 56 9.90 11.69 6.41
C LEU A 56 11.09 10.90 6.98
N GLN A 57 10.83 10.01 7.95
CA GLN A 57 11.86 9.16 8.53
C GLN A 57 12.27 8.01 7.60
N LYS A 58 13.51 7.58 7.74
CA LYS A 58 13.99 6.35 7.10
C LYS A 58 13.37 5.14 7.80
N PHE A 59 13.10 4.08 7.03
CA PHE A 59 12.71 2.80 7.61
C PHE A 59 13.86 2.19 8.42
N ASN A 60 13.52 1.53 9.53
CA ASN A 60 14.45 0.61 10.20
C ASN A 60 14.69 -0.65 9.35
N ARG A 61 15.64 -1.50 9.75
CA ARG A 61 16.04 -2.70 8.98
C ARG A 61 14.84 -3.58 8.59
N THR A 62 14.03 -4.00 9.56
CA THR A 62 12.86 -4.85 9.33
C THR A 62 11.80 -4.17 8.46
N GLY A 63 11.56 -2.88 8.67
CA GLY A 63 10.65 -2.10 7.84
C GLY A 63 11.15 -2.02 6.40
N ARG A 64 12.47 -1.85 6.21
CA ARG A 64 13.09 -1.80 4.89
C ARG A 64 12.95 -3.12 4.14
N GLU A 65 13.24 -4.25 4.79
CA GLU A 65 13.06 -5.59 4.23
C GLU A 65 11.61 -5.84 3.79
N ARG A 66 10.63 -5.46 4.62
CA ARG A 66 9.21 -5.57 4.30
C ARG A 66 8.81 -4.71 3.10
N ILE A 67 9.35 -3.50 2.99
CA ILE A 67 9.09 -2.61 1.85
C ILE A 67 9.75 -3.13 0.58
N ASP A 68 10.99 -3.62 0.65
CA ASP A 68 11.70 -4.16 -0.51
C ASP A 68 10.99 -5.42 -1.05
N SER A 69 10.47 -6.29 -0.17
CA SER A 69 9.58 -7.40 -0.56
C SER A 69 8.28 -6.90 -1.20
N ALA A 70 7.64 -5.90 -0.60
CA ALA A 70 6.40 -5.32 -1.13
C ALA A 70 6.58 -4.68 -2.51
N ILE A 71 7.75 -4.10 -2.80
CA ILE A 71 8.06 -3.56 -4.13
C ILE A 71 8.11 -4.69 -5.17
N LYS A 72 8.79 -5.80 -4.87
CA LYS A 72 8.87 -6.97 -5.76
C LYS A 72 7.48 -7.55 -6.04
N GLU A 73 6.67 -7.74 -5.01
CA GLU A 73 5.29 -8.22 -5.16
C GLU A 73 4.41 -7.22 -5.92
N GLY A 74 4.62 -5.92 -5.72
CA GLY A 74 3.91 -4.88 -6.45
C GLY A 74 4.15 -4.96 -7.96
N ILE A 75 5.38 -5.29 -8.39
CA ILE A 75 5.70 -5.52 -9.80
C ILE A 75 4.89 -6.70 -10.34
N GLU A 76 4.82 -7.82 -9.61
CA GLU A 76 4.02 -8.98 -10.02
C GLU A 76 2.53 -8.66 -10.12
N ILE A 77 1.98 -7.90 -9.17
CA ILE A 77 0.59 -7.44 -9.22
C ILE A 77 0.35 -6.60 -10.47
N LEU A 78 1.26 -5.68 -10.81
CA LEU A 78 1.13 -4.85 -12.00
C LEU A 78 1.19 -5.66 -13.31
N LYS A 79 2.01 -6.72 -13.37
CA LYS A 79 1.99 -7.66 -14.50
C LYS A 79 0.63 -8.36 -14.63
N ILE A 80 0.02 -8.77 -13.52
CA ILE A 80 -1.32 -9.36 -13.54
C ILE A 80 -2.37 -8.34 -13.98
N VAL A 81 -2.27 -7.08 -13.54
CA VAL A 81 -3.15 -6.01 -14.02
C VAL A 81 -3.06 -5.86 -15.54
N ALA A 82 -1.84 -5.85 -16.10
CA ALA A 82 -1.62 -5.70 -17.53
C ALA A 82 -2.11 -6.90 -18.36
N THR A 83 -2.07 -8.12 -17.81
CA THR A 83 -2.39 -9.35 -18.55
C THR A 83 -3.79 -9.89 -18.32
N LYS A 84 -4.34 -9.75 -17.10
CA LYS A 84 -5.64 -10.30 -16.69
C LYS A 84 -6.67 -9.23 -16.32
N GLY A 85 -6.27 -7.96 -16.31
CA GLY A 85 -7.13 -6.84 -15.95
C GLY A 85 -7.24 -6.59 -14.45
N LEU A 86 -7.81 -5.43 -14.13
CA LEU A 86 -7.82 -4.87 -12.77
C LEU A 86 -8.66 -5.67 -11.77
N THR A 87 -9.83 -6.17 -12.20
CA THR A 87 -10.76 -6.92 -11.33
C THR A 87 -10.11 -8.20 -10.83
N GLU A 88 -9.53 -8.98 -11.74
CA GLU A 88 -8.91 -10.26 -11.39
C GLU A 88 -7.62 -10.06 -10.60
N ALA A 89 -6.79 -9.09 -10.99
CA ALA A 89 -5.61 -8.72 -10.23
C ALA A 89 -5.97 -8.34 -8.77
N ALA A 90 -7.01 -7.53 -8.58
CA ALA A 90 -7.43 -7.10 -7.26
C ALA A 90 -7.98 -8.25 -6.41
N ARG A 91 -8.70 -9.20 -7.01
CA ARG A 91 -9.23 -10.37 -6.31
C ARG A 91 -8.09 -11.24 -5.77
N LEU A 92 -7.13 -11.57 -6.63
CA LEU A 92 -5.98 -12.41 -6.28
C LEU A 92 -5.08 -11.70 -5.26
N SER A 93 -4.60 -10.50 -5.60
CA SER A 93 -3.60 -9.82 -4.79
C SER A 93 -4.13 -9.39 -3.43
N ASN A 94 -5.37 -8.89 -3.35
CA ASN A 94 -5.88 -8.40 -2.07
C ASN A 94 -6.17 -9.54 -1.09
N ALA A 95 -6.50 -10.74 -1.56
CA ALA A 95 -6.67 -11.92 -0.72
C ALA A 95 -5.34 -12.33 -0.08
N ASP A 96 -4.28 -12.42 -0.89
CA ASP A 96 -2.93 -12.80 -0.42
C ASP A 96 -2.36 -11.78 0.55
N GLN A 97 -2.55 -10.50 0.28
CA GLN A 97 -2.01 -9.40 1.09
C GLN A 97 -2.74 -9.22 2.42
N LYS A 98 -4.00 -9.68 2.55
CA LYS A 98 -4.85 -9.46 3.73
C LYS A 98 -4.17 -9.93 5.02
N TYR A 99 -3.49 -11.06 4.99
CA TYR A 99 -2.89 -11.70 6.18
C TYR A 99 -1.36 -11.71 6.17
N LYS A 100 -0.72 -11.05 5.18
CA LYS A 100 0.75 -11.03 5.03
C LYS A 100 1.48 -10.59 6.31
N HIS A 101 0.94 -9.56 6.97
CA HIS A 101 1.52 -9.00 8.19
C HIS A 101 1.39 -9.91 9.43
N LEU A 102 0.49 -10.91 9.40
CA LEU A 102 0.36 -11.90 10.47
C LEU A 102 1.39 -13.02 10.32
N ARG A 103 1.58 -13.52 9.09
CA ARG A 103 2.58 -14.58 8.78
C ARG A 103 4.03 -14.13 8.99
N SER A 104 4.27 -12.83 9.09
CA SER A 104 5.60 -12.26 9.35
C SER A 104 5.99 -12.31 10.84
N HIS A 105 5.04 -12.63 11.72
CA HIS A 105 5.26 -12.71 13.17
C HIS A 105 5.74 -14.11 13.60
N ASP A 106 5.39 -15.15 12.83
CA ASP A 106 5.66 -16.57 13.14
C ASP A 106 7.08 -17.05 12.77
N LEU A 107 7.97 -16.15 12.33
CA LEU A 107 9.36 -16.46 11.96
C LEU A 107 10.39 -15.85 12.92
N GLN A 108 9.97 -15.44 14.13
CA GLN A 108 10.84 -14.87 15.17
C GLN A 108 10.81 -15.62 16.51
N ASP A 109 10.21 -16.81 16.57
CA ASP A 109 10.28 -17.73 17.72
C ASP A 109 11.21 -18.91 17.44
#